data_AF-A0A166F901-F1
#
_entry.id   AF-A0A166F901-F1
#
_cell.length_a   1.000
_cell.length_b   1.000
_cell.length_c   1.000
_cell.angle_alpha   90.00
_cell.angle_beta   90.00
_cell.angle_gamma   90.00
#
_symmetry.space_group_name_H-M   'P 1'
#
loop_
_entity.id
_entity.type
_entity.pdbx_description
1 polymer ?
#
loop_
_entity_poly.entity_id
_entity_poly.type
_entity_poly.pdbx_seq_one_letter_code
_entity_poly.pdbx_strand_id
1 'polypeptide(L)'
;MSAAQCKEERRIGINACKPVIYGKNPSADCCLRVRVSHVECVCPVVTPKLAALVDLNRAIRLIQGCGRRVPRHFKCGSLTTP
;
A
#
# COMPACT_ATOMS: atom_id res chain seq x y z
N MET A 1 5.64 14.61 -8.79
CA MET A 1 6.61 13.74 -8.08
C MET A 1 7.73 13.33 -9.02
N SER A 2 8.99 13.29 -8.57
CA SER A 2 10.10 12.78 -9.39
C SER A 2 10.26 11.26 -9.27
N ALA A 3 10.91 10.64 -10.26
CA ALA A 3 11.18 9.20 -10.23
C ALA A 3 12.06 8.79 -9.02
N ALA A 4 13.02 9.63 -8.65
CA ALA A 4 13.87 9.41 -7.49
C ALA A 4 13.08 9.47 -6.17
N GLN A 5 12.15 10.41 -6.04
CA GLN A 5 11.26 10.51 -4.88
C GLN A 5 10.37 9.26 -4.77
N CYS A 6 9.74 8.83 -5.87
CA CYS A 6 8.93 7.60 -5.84
C CYS A 6 9.77 6.36 -5.51
N LYS A 7 11.01 6.26 -6.00
CA LYS A 7 11.91 5.15 -5.66
C LYS A 7 12.16 5.08 -4.16
N GLU A 8 12.41 6.22 -3.52
CA GLU A 8 12.66 6.29 -2.09
C GLU A 8 11.40 6.04 -1.27
N GLU A 9 10.26 6.62 -1.66
CA GLU A 9 8.97 6.33 -1.01
C GLU A 9 8.63 4.84 -1.02
N ARG A 10 8.83 4.18 -2.17
CA ARG A 10 8.63 2.74 -2.31
C ARG A 10 9.58 1.96 -1.39
N ARG A 11 10.87 2.32 -1.36
CA ARG A 11 11.88 1.66 -0.51
C ARG A 11 11.48 1.70 0.96
N ILE A 12 11.14 2.89 1.46
CA ILE A 12 10.74 3.09 2.86
C ILE A 12 9.41 2.36 3.14
N GLY A 13 8.43 2.48 2.24
CA GLY A 13 7.13 1.83 2.36
C GLY A 13 7.22 0.31 2.41
N ILE A 14 8.00 -0.30 1.52
CA ILE A 14 8.22 -1.75 1.49
C ILE A 14 8.89 -2.21 2.79
N ASN A 15 9.94 -1.54 3.23
CA ASN A 15 10.65 -1.93 4.45
C ASN A 15 9.74 -1.84 5.68
N ALA A 16 8.94 -0.78 5.80
CA ALA A 16 8.03 -0.60 6.93
C ALA A 16 6.85 -1.59 6.90
N CYS A 17 6.28 -1.87 5.73
CA CYS A 17 5.04 -2.64 5.60
C CYS A 17 5.23 -4.12 5.21
N LYS A 18 6.46 -4.59 4.95
CA LYS A 18 6.77 -5.99 4.64
C LYS A 18 6.10 -7.01 5.57
N PRO A 19 6.03 -6.82 6.90
CA PRO A 19 5.36 -7.77 7.80
C PRO A 19 3.86 -7.98 7.50
N VAL A 20 3.19 -7.00 6.90
CA VAL A 20 1.74 -7.06 6.60
C VAL A 20 1.43 -8.15 5.56
N ILE A 21 2.33 -8.34 4.60
CA ILE A 21 2.25 -9.40 3.58
C ILE A 21 2.27 -10.78 4.25
N TYR A 22 2.99 -10.93 5.37
CA TYR A 22 3.08 -12.18 6.13
C TYR A 22 1.98 -12.31 7.21
N GLY A 23 0.87 -11.59 7.07
CA GLY A 23 -0.25 -11.74 8.01
C GLY A 23 -0.16 -10.91 9.29
N LYS A 24 0.89 -10.11 9.50
CA LYS A 24 0.99 -9.24 10.68
C LYS A 24 0.17 -7.95 10.53
N ASN A 25 -0.15 -7.31 11.65
CA ASN A 25 -0.72 -5.96 11.66
C ASN A 25 0.36 -4.91 11.33
N PRO A 26 -0.02 -3.76 10.77
CA PRO A 26 0.92 -2.68 10.45
C PRO A 26 1.53 -2.10 11.73
N SER A 27 2.83 -1.81 11.69
CA SER A 27 3.50 -1.00 12.71
C SER A 27 3.11 0.47 12.61
N ALA A 28 3.47 1.28 13.62
CA ALA A 28 3.31 2.72 13.58
C ALA A 28 3.98 3.35 12.34
N ASP A 29 5.19 2.90 12.01
CA ASP A 29 5.94 3.34 10.82
C ASP A 29 5.23 2.95 9.52
N CYS A 30 4.71 1.72 9.44
CA CYS A 30 3.92 1.32 8.28
C CYS A 30 2.66 2.20 8.13
N CYS A 31 1.93 2.45 9.23
CA CYS A 31 0.76 3.32 9.17
C CYS A 31 1.12 4.78 8.83
N LEU A 32 2.28 5.29 9.24
CA LEU A 32 2.77 6.58 8.78
C LEU A 32 2.96 6.55 7.26
N ARG A 33 3.64 5.53 6.72
CA ARG A 33 3.84 5.38 5.27
C ARG A 33 2.54 5.24 4.51
N VAL A 34 1.57 4.49 5.02
CA VAL A 34 0.22 4.38 4.42
C VAL A 34 -0.43 5.75 4.31
N ARG A 35 -0.34 6.59 5.35
CA ARG A 35 -0.95 7.92 5.35
C ARG A 35 -0.31 8.89 4.36
N VAL A 36 1.02 8.92 4.31
CA VAL A 36 1.78 9.99 3.64
C VAL A 36 2.33 9.63 2.26
N SER A 37 2.37 8.35 1.88
CA SER A 37 2.92 7.95 0.58
C SER A 37 1.95 8.26 -0.55
N HIS A 38 2.51 8.60 -1.70
CA HIS A 38 1.74 9.05 -2.85
C HIS A 38 1.26 7.86 -3.69
N VAL A 39 -0.01 7.89 -4.09
CA VAL A 39 -0.64 6.76 -4.80
C VAL A 39 -0.03 6.55 -6.18
N GLU A 40 0.38 7.63 -6.85
CA GLU A 40 1.11 7.60 -8.12
C GLU A 40 2.48 6.92 -7.98
N CYS A 41 3.08 6.99 -6.78
CA CYS A 41 4.29 6.24 -6.49
C CYS A 41 3.97 4.79 -6.15
N VAL A 42 2.93 4.47 -5.39
CA VAL A 42 2.71 3.09 -4.92
C VAL A 42 2.01 2.21 -5.96
N CYS A 43 0.98 2.71 -6.64
CA CYS A 43 0.13 1.89 -7.51
C CYS A 43 0.87 1.18 -8.66
N PRO A 44 1.88 1.78 -9.33
CA PRO A 44 2.61 1.08 -10.39
C PRO A 44 3.42 -0.14 -9.93
N VAL A 45 3.72 -0.31 -8.62
CA VAL A 45 4.38 -1.53 -8.12
C VAL A 45 3.41 -2.65 -7.75
N VAL A 46 2.10 -2.38 -7.75
CA VAL A 46 1.07 -3.37 -7.46
C VAL A 46 0.85 -4.24 -8.69
N THR A 47 1.76 -5.19 -8.87
CA THR A 47 1.73 -6.18 -9.97
C THR A 47 0.75 -7.32 -9.66
N PRO A 48 0.35 -8.13 -10.65
CA PRO A 48 -0.53 -9.28 -10.42
C PRO A 48 0.08 -10.29 -9.44
N LYS A 49 1.41 -10.48 -9.49
CA LYS A 49 2.14 -11.35 -8.56
C LYS A 49 2.02 -10.86 -7.12
N LEU A 50 2.12 -9.55 -6.89
CA LEU A 50 1.94 -8.98 -5.55
C LEU A 50 0.47 -9.08 -5.12
N ALA A 51 -0.47 -8.76 -6.02
CA ALA A 51 -1.90 -8.84 -5.77
C ALA A 51 -2.35 -10.25 -5.32
N ALA A 52 -1.75 -11.31 -5.88
CA ALA A 52 -2.02 -12.69 -5.51
C ALA A 52 -1.61 -13.05 -4.06
N LEU A 53 -0.76 -12.25 -3.41
CA LEU A 53 -0.29 -12.48 -2.04
C LEU A 53 -1.12 -11.75 -0.97
N VAL A 54 -2.05 -10.89 -1.39
CA VAL A 54 -2.79 -10.01 -0.47
C VAL A 54 -4.29 -10.25 -0.56
N ASP A 55 -4.92 -10.49 0.58
CA ASP A 55 -6.37 -10.36 0.72
C ASP A 55 -6.74 -8.87 0.63
N LEU A 56 -7.41 -8.50 -0.46
CA LEU A 56 -7.79 -7.11 -0.74
C LEU A 56 -8.71 -6.53 0.35
N ASN A 57 -9.67 -7.32 0.87
CA ASN A 57 -10.58 -6.85 1.92
C ASN A 57 -9.82 -6.59 3.23
N ARG A 58 -8.87 -7.46 3.57
CA ARG A 58 -7.97 -7.25 4.71
C ARG A 58 -7.09 -6.02 4.49
N ALA A 59 -6.51 -5.84 3.31
CA ALA A 59 -5.70 -4.68 2.99
C ALA A 59 -6.49 -3.37 3.13
N ILE A 60 -7.73 -3.33 2.63
CA ILE A 60 -8.63 -2.17 2.77
C ILE A 60 -8.86 -1.83 4.25
N ARG A 61 -9.22 -2.83 5.07
CA ARG A 61 -9.43 -2.63 6.52
C ARG A 61 -8.18 -2.10 7.22
N LEU A 62 -7.00 -2.62 6.89
CA LEU A 62 -5.74 -2.16 7.48
C LEU A 62 -5.40 -0.72 7.06
N ILE A 63 -5.61 -0.36 5.80
CA ILE A 63 -5.36 1.00 5.29
C ILE A 63 -6.30 2.00 5.98
N GLN A 64 -7.58 1.66 6.11
CA GLN A 64 -8.56 2.45 6.83
C GLN A 64 -8.22 2.56 8.33
N GLY A 65 -7.80 1.46 8.96
CA GLY A 65 -7.36 1.44 10.36
C GLY A 65 -6.12 2.30 10.62
N CYS A 66 -5.23 2.45 9.63
CA CYS A 66 -4.12 3.42 9.68
C CYS A 66 -4.57 4.88 9.45
N GLY A 67 -5.85 5.14 9.22
CA GLY A 67 -6.42 6.48 9.05
C GLY A 67 -6.40 7.00 7.61
N ARG A 68 -6.20 6.14 6.60
CA ARG A 68 -6.28 6.56 5.19
C ARG A 68 -7.57 6.09 4.54
N ARG A 69 -8.30 7.03 3.92
CA ARG A 69 -9.51 6.72 3.14
C ARG A 69 -9.15 5.92 1.89
N VAL A 70 -9.91 4.86 1.66
CA VAL A 70 -9.84 4.06 0.42
C VAL A 70 -11.07 4.40 -0.43
N PRO A 71 -10.89 5.00 -1.63
CA PRO A 71 -12.01 5.26 -2.52
C PRO A 71 -12.57 3.94 -3.08
N ARG A 72 -13.87 3.94 -3.41
CA ARG A 72 -14.53 2.82 -4.09
C ARG A 72 -14.15 2.76 -5.56
N HIS A 73 -14.18 1.57 -6.15
CA HIS A 73 -13.89 1.34 -7.58
C HIS A 73 -12.58 1.99 -8.06
N PHE A 74 -11.61 2.09 -7.16
CA PHE A 74 -10.33 2.73 -7.41
C PHE A 74 -9.32 1.71 -7.89
N LYS A 75 -8.74 1.97 -9.07
CA LYS A 75 -7.70 1.13 -9.66
C LYS A 75 -6.31 1.54 -9.15
N CYS A 76 -5.59 0.58 -8.58
CA CYS A 76 -4.22 0.74 -8.11
C CYS A 76 -3.36 -0.42 -8.63
N GLY A 77 -2.69 -0.19 -9.76
CA GLY A 77 -1.99 -1.24 -10.49
C GLY A 77 -2.95 -2.34 -10.92
N SER A 78 -2.73 -3.55 -10.40
CA SER A 78 -3.53 -4.75 -10.71
C SER A 78 -4.73 -4.96 -9.77
N LEU A 79 -4.87 -4.15 -8.72
CA LEU A 79 -5.99 -4.20 -7.79
C LEU A 79 -7.04 -3.14 -8.15
N THR A 80 -8.30 -3.48 -7.94
CA THR A 80 -9.42 -2.52 -8.00
C THR A 80 -10.26 -2.70 -6.75
N THR A 81 -10.49 -1.61 -6.01
CA THR A 81 -11.34 -1.67 -4.81
C THR A 81 -12.81 -1.91 -5.20
N PRO A 82 -13.58 -2.62 -4.36
CA PRO A 82 -15.01 -2.82 -4.61
C PRO A 82 -15.83 -1.53 -4.41
#